data_AF-A0A2M7CBC6-F1
#
_entry.id   AF-A0A2M7CBC6-F1
#
_cell.length_a   1.000
_cell.length_b   1.000
_cell.length_c   1.000
_cell.angle_alpha   90.00
_cell.angle_beta   90.00
_cell.angle_gamma   90.00
#
_symmetry.space_group_name_H-M   'P 1'
#
loop_
_entity.id
_entity.type
_entity.pdbx_description
1 polymer ?
#
loop_
_entity_poly.entity_id
_entity_poly.type
_entity_poly.pdbx_seq_one_letter_code
_entity_poly.pdbx_strand_id
1 'polypeptide(L)'
;DWRKVLRWFIKVSQRAEKTSTVRKLNRRYPYIHPGRKVTRTSKIAVAIDESGSVSNEMLAKFFGELNGLAQTVEFTLVPFDTSVNKDAVEVWKKGKLRLGRRTRCGGTNFNAPTEWVNERKFD
;
A
#
# COMPACT_ATOMS: atom_id res chain seq x y z
N ASP A 1 15.74 -6.54 -9.47
CA ASP A 1 14.35 -6.37 -9.97
C ASP A 1 13.47 -5.88 -8.83
N TRP A 2 13.18 -4.57 -8.81
CA TRP A 2 12.39 -3.92 -7.75
C TRP A 2 10.94 -4.42 -7.69
N ARG A 3 10.40 -4.96 -8.79
CA ARG A 3 9.02 -5.48 -8.84
C ARG A 3 8.83 -6.67 -7.91
N LYS A 4 9.84 -7.55 -7.83
CA LYS A 4 9.82 -8.71 -6.91
C LYS A 4 9.83 -8.26 -5.46
N VAL A 5 10.65 -7.26 -5.12
CA VAL A 5 10.72 -6.69 -3.77
C VAL A 5 9.39 -6.05 -3.39
N LEU A 6 8.78 -5.27 -4.30
CA LEU A 6 7.47 -4.66 -4.09
C LEU A 6 6.37 -5.71 -3.87
N ARG A 7 6.32 -6.76 -4.70
CA ARG A 7 5.37 -7.88 -4.52
C ARG A 7 5.58 -8.60 -3.20
N TRP A 8 6.83 -8.87 -2.84
CA TRP A 8 7.17 -9.52 -1.58
C TRP A 8 6.74 -8.65 -0.38
N PHE A 9 7.05 -7.36 -0.41
CA PHE A 9 6.66 -6.40 0.62
C PHE A 9 5.14 -6.39 0.79
N ILE A 10 4.41 -6.16 -0.30
CA ILE A 10 2.95 -6.11 -0.28
C ILE A 10 2.34 -7.41 0.23
N LYS A 11 2.96 -8.58 -0.04
CA LYS A 11 2.53 -9.89 0.46
C LYS A 11 2.83 -10.08 1.95
N VAL A 12 3.99 -9.64 2.43
CA VAL A 12 4.40 -9.74 3.84
C VAL A 12 3.57 -8.80 4.71
N SER A 13 3.35 -7.56 4.24
CA SER A 13 2.55 -6.54 4.93
C SER A 13 1.06 -6.91 5.06
N GLN A 14 0.57 -7.99 4.42
CA GLN A 14 -0.81 -8.48 4.60
C GLN A 14 -1.02 -9.31 5.87
N ARG A 15 0.04 -9.66 6.63
CA ARG A 15 -0.10 -10.42 7.88
C ARG A 15 -0.61 -9.52 8.99
N ALA A 16 -1.91 -9.25 8.95
CA ALA A 16 -2.62 -8.57 10.04
C ALA A 16 -2.92 -9.51 11.21
N GLU A 17 -3.42 -8.86 12.26
CA GLU A 17 -3.64 -9.35 13.62
C GLU A 17 -4.04 -10.82 13.70
N LYS A 18 -3.45 -11.49 14.68
CA LYS A 18 -3.71 -12.90 14.95
C LYS A 18 -4.49 -13.01 16.25
N THR A 19 -5.81 -13.18 16.13
CA THR A 19 -6.70 -13.31 17.29
C THR A 19 -7.09 -14.77 17.52
N SER A 20 -7.30 -15.17 18.77
CA SER A 20 -7.93 -16.45 19.08
C SER A 20 -9.42 -16.38 18.69
N THR A 21 -9.95 -17.47 18.15
CA THR A 21 -11.37 -17.59 17.83
C THR A 21 -11.94 -18.84 18.50
N VAL A 22 -13.03 -18.66 19.24
CA VAL A 22 -13.76 -19.78 19.86
C VAL A 22 -14.40 -20.67 18.80
N ARG A 23 -14.62 -20.14 17.58
CA ARG A 23 -15.29 -20.86 16.47
C ARG A 23 -14.41 -21.90 15.77
N LYS A 24 -13.09 -21.90 15.96
CA LYS A 24 -12.17 -22.83 15.28
C LYS A 24 -11.44 -23.66 16.33
N LEU A 25 -11.40 -24.98 16.17
CA LEU A 25 -10.63 -25.85 17.06
C LEU A 25 -9.13 -25.79 16.71
N ASN A 26 -8.25 -25.76 17.72
CA ASN A 26 -6.82 -25.90 17.50
C ASN A 26 -6.48 -27.37 17.17
N ARG A 27 -5.89 -27.62 15.99
CA ARG A 27 -5.50 -28.99 15.54
C ARG A 27 -4.46 -29.67 16.43
N ARG A 28 -3.58 -28.90 17.08
CA ARG A 28 -2.49 -29.45 17.92
C ARG A 28 -2.93 -29.67 19.37
N TYR A 29 -3.83 -28.83 19.87
CA TYR A 29 -4.39 -28.92 21.22
C TYR A 29 -5.91 -28.77 21.18
N PRO A 30 -6.64 -29.80 20.71
CA PRO A 30 -8.10 -29.78 20.66
C PRO A 30 -8.68 -29.56 22.06
N TYR A 31 -9.74 -28.76 22.16
CA TYR A 31 -10.53 -28.49 23.38
C TYR A 31 -9.82 -27.76 24.53
N ILE A 32 -8.49 -27.67 24.51
CA ILE A 32 -7.70 -26.93 25.51
C ILE A 32 -7.51 -25.48 25.09
N HIS A 33 -7.23 -25.25 23.80
CA HIS A 33 -6.96 -23.90 23.28
C HIS A 33 -7.86 -23.57 22.08
N PRO A 34 -8.44 -22.37 22.02
CA PRO A 34 -9.15 -21.90 20.84
C PRO A 34 -8.20 -21.81 19.64
N GLY A 35 -8.73 -22.07 18.46
CA GLY A 35 -8.02 -21.94 17.19
C GLY A 35 -7.69 -20.50 16.86
N ARG A 36 -6.75 -20.29 15.94
CA ARG A 36 -6.29 -18.94 15.56
C ARG A 36 -7.01 -18.46 14.31
N LYS A 37 -7.56 -17.24 14.37
CA LYS A 37 -8.04 -16.49 13.22
C LYS A 37 -6.99 -15.43 12.86
N VAL A 38 -6.61 -15.39 11.59
CA VAL A 38 -5.74 -14.35 11.06
C VAL A 38 -6.60 -13.44 10.20
N THR A 39 -6.80 -12.20 10.63
CA THR A 39 -7.45 -11.17 9.83
C THR A 39 -6.42 -10.58 8.87
N ARG A 40 -6.84 -10.27 7.64
CA ARG A 40 -5.98 -9.64 6.63
C ARG A 40 -6.59 -8.30 6.27
N THR A 41 -6.01 -7.23 6.80
CA THR A 41 -6.30 -5.84 6.41
C THR A 41 -5.10 -5.35 5.62
N SER A 42 -5.32 -4.95 4.37
CA SER A 42 -4.24 -4.47 3.50
C SER A 42 -4.66 -3.11 2.98
N LYS A 43 -4.48 -2.08 3.81
CA LYS A 43 -4.52 -0.67 3.39
C LYS A 43 -3.07 -0.22 3.32
N ILE A 44 -2.56 0.01 2.11
CA ILE A 44 -1.17 0.39 1.90
C ILE A 44 -1.13 1.81 1.36
N ALA A 45 -0.43 2.72 2.05
CA ALA A 45 -0.13 4.04 1.51
C ALA A 45 1.09 3.96 0.58
N VAL A 46 0.98 4.56 -0.60
CA VAL A 46 2.05 4.62 -1.60
C VAL A 46 2.28 6.09 -1.94
N ALA A 47 3.44 6.60 -1.53
CA ALA A 47 3.90 7.93 -1.92
C ALA A 47 4.49 7.86 -3.34
N ILE A 48 3.99 8.70 -4.25
CA ILE A 48 4.42 8.73 -5.65
C ILE A 48 5.16 10.03 -5.91
N ASP A 49 6.40 9.90 -6.36
CA ASP A 49 7.25 11.01 -6.75
C ASP A 49 6.83 11.51 -8.14
N GLU A 50 6.35 12.76 -8.22
CA GLU A 50 5.98 13.43 -9.46
C GLU A 50 7.08 14.40 -9.97
N SER A 51 8.28 14.34 -9.38
CA SER A 51 9.32 15.34 -9.64
C SER A 51 9.97 15.18 -11.01
N GLY A 52 10.53 16.27 -11.53
CA GLY A 52 11.04 16.38 -12.91
C GLY A 52 12.00 15.25 -13.34
N SER A 53 12.67 14.60 -12.39
CA SER A 53 13.64 13.52 -12.62
C SER A 53 13.01 12.16 -12.94
N VAL A 54 11.72 11.96 -12.68
CA VAL A 54 11.04 10.69 -12.91
C VAL A 54 10.51 10.62 -14.34
N SER A 55 10.92 9.58 -15.09
CA SER A 55 10.46 9.36 -16.46
C SER A 55 9.04 8.77 -16.51
N ASN A 56 8.28 9.17 -17.54
CA ASN A 56 6.92 8.67 -17.77
C ASN A 56 6.87 7.15 -17.95
N GLU A 57 7.91 6.57 -18.54
CA GLU A 57 8.03 5.11 -18.67
C GLU A 57 8.17 4.39 -17.33
N MET A 58 8.92 4.98 -16.40
CA MET A 58 9.10 4.41 -15.06
C MET A 58 7.78 4.44 -14.29
N LEU A 59 7.05 5.56 -14.37
CA LEU A 59 5.71 5.68 -13.80
C LEU A 59 4.74 4.66 -14.41
N ALA A 60 4.70 4.53 -15.73
CA ALA A 60 3.83 3.55 -16.40
C ALA A 60 4.12 2.11 -15.94
N LYS A 61 5.41 1.74 -15.84
CA LYS A 61 5.84 0.43 -15.31
C LYS A 61 5.44 0.24 -13.84
N PHE A 62 5.51 1.28 -13.03
CA PHE A 62 5.10 1.26 -11.62
C PHE A 62 3.60 1.06 -11.45
N PHE A 63 2.79 1.86 -12.15
CA PHE A 63 1.33 1.70 -12.14
C PHE A 63 0.89 0.35 -12.70
N GLY A 64 1.58 -0.20 -13.70
CA GLY A 64 1.33 -1.55 -14.20
C GLY A 64 1.49 -2.63 -13.11
N GLU A 65 2.56 -2.56 -12.31
CA GLU A 65 2.78 -3.50 -11.20
C GLU A 65 1.74 -3.30 -10.09
N LEU A 66 1.42 -2.05 -9.74
CA LEU A 66 0.38 -1.74 -8.75
C LEU A 66 -1.01 -2.20 -9.20
N ASN A 67 -1.35 -2.09 -10.48
CA ASN A 67 -2.62 -2.59 -11.03
C ASN A 67 -2.78 -4.09 -10.79
N GLY A 68 -1.72 -4.87 -10.97
CA GLY A 68 -1.74 -6.31 -10.65
C GLY A 68 -1.98 -6.58 -9.17
N LEU A 69 -1.41 -5.74 -8.29
CA LEU A 69 -1.55 -5.88 -6.84
C LEU A 69 -2.87 -5.32 -6.28
N ALA A 70 -3.49 -4.37 -6.98
CA ALA A 70 -4.75 -3.74 -6.61
C ALA A 70 -5.92 -4.74 -6.64
N GLN A 71 -5.77 -5.88 -7.31
CA GLN A 71 -6.74 -6.97 -7.22
C GLN A 71 -6.85 -7.56 -5.81
N THR A 72 -5.79 -7.45 -5.00
CA THR A 72 -5.71 -8.06 -3.67
C THR A 72 -5.80 -7.03 -2.54
N VAL A 73 -5.32 -5.81 -2.78
CA VAL A 73 -5.03 -4.79 -1.77
C VAL A 73 -5.71 -3.46 -2.12
N GLU A 74 -6.07 -2.68 -1.09
CA GLU A 74 -6.50 -1.30 -1.24
C GLU A 74 -5.30 -0.37 -1.05
N PHE A 75 -5.11 0.57 -1.98
CA PHE A 75 -4.01 1.54 -1.91
C PHE A 75 -4.52 2.93 -1.60
N THR A 76 -3.73 3.72 -0.88
CA THR A 76 -3.88 5.17 -0.78
C THR A 76 -2.72 5.80 -1.53
N LEU A 77 -3.02 6.47 -2.64
CA LEU A 77 -2.00 7.13 -3.47
C LEU A 77 -1.78 8.53 -2.93
N VAL A 78 -0.52 8.85 -2.65
CA VAL A 78 -0.09 10.13 -2.07
C VAL A 78 0.92 10.77 -3.03
N PRO A 79 0.47 11.57 -4.01
CA PRO A 79 1.39 12.27 -4.90
C PRO A 79 2.16 13.36 -4.14
N PHE A 80 3.48 13.41 -4.34
CA PHE A 80 4.35 14.40 -3.73
C PHE A 80 5.37 14.94 -4.74
N ASP A 81 5.72 16.20 -4.56
CA ASP A 81 6.85 16.88 -5.20
C ASP A 81 7.69 17.51 -4.05
N THR A 82 7.59 18.82 -3.88
CA THR A 82 8.19 19.58 -2.77
C THR A 82 7.32 19.50 -1.51
N SER A 83 6.02 19.26 -1.70
CA SER A 83 5.01 19.08 -0.66
C SER A 83 4.00 18.02 -1.11
N VAL A 84 3.32 17.38 -0.16
CA VAL A 84 2.23 16.44 -0.47
C VAL A 84 1.02 17.19 -1.00
N ASN A 85 0.52 16.78 -2.17
CA ASN A 85 -0.69 17.36 -2.73
C ASN A 85 -1.93 16.71 -2.10
N LYS A 86 -2.45 17.33 -1.03
CA LYS A 86 -3.58 16.80 -0.25
C LYS A 86 -4.85 16.59 -1.08
N ASP A 87 -5.08 17.42 -2.08
CA ASP A 87 -6.29 17.37 -2.93
C ASP A 87 -6.24 16.23 -3.96
N ALA A 88 -5.04 15.78 -4.31
CA ALA A 88 -4.82 14.67 -5.24
C ALA A 88 -4.59 13.33 -4.52
N VAL A 89 -4.73 13.30 -3.19
CA VAL A 89 -4.69 12.04 -2.44
C VAL A 89 -5.95 11.25 -2.74
N GLU A 90 -5.77 10.04 -3.26
CA GLU A 90 -6.90 9.22 -3.66
C GLU A 90 -6.80 7.79 -3.12
N VAL A 91 -7.95 7.27 -2.69
CA VAL A 91 -8.09 5.87 -2.28
C VAL A 91 -8.40 5.02 -3.51
N TRP A 92 -7.43 4.20 -3.87
CA TRP A 92 -7.57 3.19 -4.90
C TRP A 92 -8.16 1.91 -4.31
N LYS A 93 -9.48 1.78 -4.49
CA LYS A 93 -10.25 0.60 -4.08
C LYS A 93 -9.81 -0.66 -4.81
N LYS A 94 -9.87 -1.78 -4.09
CA LYS A 94 -9.55 -3.12 -4.59
C LYS A 94 -10.28 -3.44 -5.90
N GLY A 95 -9.54 -4.00 -6.85
CA GLY A 95 -10.06 -4.48 -8.14
C GLY A 95 -10.27 -3.41 -9.22
N LYS A 96 -10.03 -2.13 -8.91
CA LYS A 96 -10.09 -1.07 -9.93
C LYS A 96 -8.76 -0.98 -10.68
N LEU A 97 -8.81 -0.64 -11.96
CA LEU A 97 -7.63 -0.28 -12.74
C LEU A 97 -7.42 1.23 -12.74
N ARG A 98 -6.17 1.67 -12.75
CA ARG A 98 -5.79 3.07 -12.82
C ARG A 98 -4.74 3.29 -13.91
N LEU A 99 -4.93 4.36 -14.68
CA LEU A 99 -3.92 4.90 -15.58
C LEU A 99 -3.06 5.87 -14.78
N GLY A 100 -1.74 5.69 -14.83
CA GLY A 100 -0.81 6.63 -14.25
C GLY A 100 -0.91 7.97 -14.96
N ARG A 101 -1.31 9.00 -14.23
CA ARG A 101 -1.26 10.39 -14.71
C ARG A 101 -0.38 11.17 -13.76
N ARG A 102 0.44 12.02 -14.34
CA ARG A 102 1.27 12.96 -13.61
C ARG A 102 0.49 14.25 -13.47
N THR A 103 0.40 14.76 -12.25
CA THR A 103 -0.41 15.94 -11.93
C THR A 103 0.46 17.19 -11.85
N ARG A 104 1.72 17.06 -11.42
CA ARG A 104 2.67 18.17 -11.26
C ARG A 104 4.08 17.84 -11.76
N CYS A 105 4.88 18.89 -11.91
CA CYS A 105 6.29 18.85 -12.26
C CYS A 105 7.03 19.88 -11.39
N GLY A 106 7.55 19.46 -10.24
CA GLY A 106 8.32 20.30 -9.32
C GLY A 106 9.67 19.69 -8.91
N GLY A 107 10.29 20.27 -7.89
CA GLY A 107 11.44 19.68 -7.19
C GLY A 107 11.01 18.63 -6.16
N THR A 108 11.95 17.86 -5.62
CA THR A 108 11.67 16.69 -4.77
C THR A 108 11.98 16.94 -3.30
N ASN A 109 11.04 16.65 -2.40
CA ASN A 109 11.27 16.61 -0.96
C ASN A 109 10.72 15.30 -0.36
N PHE A 110 11.62 14.39 0.03
CA PHE A 110 11.26 13.08 0.58
C PHE A 110 10.78 13.11 2.03
N ASN A 111 10.94 14.23 2.75
CA ASN A 111 10.43 14.35 4.12
C ASN A 111 8.92 14.61 4.14
N ALA A 112 8.40 15.31 3.13
CA ALA A 112 6.98 15.66 3.03
C ALA A 112 6.02 14.45 3.11
N PRO A 113 6.23 13.32 2.38
CA PRO A 113 5.36 12.16 2.51
C PRO A 113 5.47 11.49 3.89
N THR A 114 6.66 11.46 4.51
CA THR A 114 6.85 10.88 5.85
C THR A 114 6.09 11.64 6.92
N GLU A 115 6.18 12.97 6.91
CA GLU A 115 5.43 13.84 7.81
C GLU A 115 3.92 13.62 7.66
N TRP A 116 3.44 13.56 6.42
CA TRP A 116 2.02 13.35 6.13
C TRP A 116 1.49 11.98 6.61
N VAL A 117 2.30 10.93 6.47
CA VAL A 117 1.95 9.57 6.93
C VAL A 117 1.88 9.54 8.47
N ASN A 118 2.85 10.16 9.14
CA ASN A 118 2.93 10.21 10.60
C ASN A 118 1.78 11.01 11.22
N GLU A 119 1.42 12.17 10.64
CA GLU A 119 0.27 12.96 11.08
C GLU A 119 -1.05 12.16 11.05
N ARG A 120 -1.19 11.24 10.10
CA ARG A 120 -2.42 10.49 9.85
C ARG A 120 -2.45 9.09 10.48
N LYS A 121 -1.38 8.72 11.20
CA LYS A 121 -1.25 7.41 11.87
C LYS A 121 -1.52 6.23 10.94
N PHE A 122 -0.96 6.27 9.73
CA PHE A 122 -0.90 5.08 8.88
C PHE A 122 0.16 4.14 9.48
N ASP A 123 -0.29 3.19 10.31
CA ASP A 123 0.52 2.18 11.01
C ASP A 123 -0.03 0.77 10.70
#